data_AF-A0AAV5SHP5-F1
#
_entry.id   AF-A0AAV5SHP5-F1
#
_cell.length_a   1.000
_cell.length_b   1.000
_cell.length_c   1.000
_cell.angle_alpha   90.00
_cell.angle_beta   90.00
_cell.angle_gamma   90.00
#
_symmetry.space_group_name_H-M   'P 1'
#
loop_
_entity.id
_entity.type
_entity.pdbx_description
1 polymer ?
#
loop_
_entity_poly.entity_id
_entity_poly.type
_entity_poly.pdbx_seq_one_letter_code
_entity_poly.pdbx_strand_id
1 'polypeptide(L)'
;MNTTELGRDFQSAVILSQHIYGSMFLVINAFLCILVVSDKDRRGKSYRKYLFCLQLFSSIADVELHIYSPFVQANCRVAYADSILMLYFACIAEIGASYFLCVYYRRNVI
;
A
#
# COMPACT_ATOMS: atom_id res chain seq x y z
N MET A 1 -19.88 -29.21 18.30
CA MET A 1 -20.03 -27.75 18.50
C MET A 1 -19.06 -27.08 17.55
N ASN A 2 -19.52 -26.73 16.34
CA ASN A 2 -18.68 -26.09 15.31
C ASN A 2 -18.48 -24.62 15.71
N THR A 3 -17.38 -24.32 16.37
CA THR A 3 -17.01 -22.94 16.70
C THR A 3 -16.58 -22.24 15.42
N THR A 4 -17.38 -21.26 14.99
CA THR A 4 -17.10 -20.34 13.88
C THR A 4 -16.03 -19.30 14.22
N GLU A 5 -15.32 -19.49 15.32
CA GLU A 5 -14.28 -18.58 15.81
C GLU A 5 -12.93 -18.94 15.20
N LEU A 6 -12.29 -17.94 14.61
CA LEU A 6 -10.95 -18.05 14.05
C LEU A 6 -9.98 -18.42 15.19
N GLY A 7 -9.17 -19.47 15.00
CA GLY A 7 -8.24 -19.92 16.05
C GLY A 7 -7.28 -18.80 16.46
N ARG A 8 -7.13 -18.57 17.78
CA ARG A 8 -6.26 -17.51 18.33
C ARG A 8 -4.86 -17.53 17.76
N ASP A 9 -4.30 -18.72 17.55
CA ASP A 9 -2.93 -18.88 17.02
C ASP A 9 -2.82 -18.34 15.59
N PHE A 10 -3.84 -18.55 14.77
CA PHE A 10 -3.91 -18.01 13.41
C PHE A 10 -4.06 -16.48 13.43
N GLN A 11 -4.92 -15.95 14.30
CA GLN A 11 -5.10 -14.50 14.44
C GLN A 11 -3.80 -13.81 14.89
N SER A 12 -3.09 -14.38 15.86
CA SER A 12 -1.78 -13.87 16.28
C SER A 12 -0.73 -13.92 15.17
N ALA A 13 -0.71 -15.00 14.37
CA ALA A 13 0.21 -15.12 13.24
C ALA A 13 -0.08 -14.07 12.15
N VAL A 14 -1.35 -13.76 11.89
CA VAL A 14 -1.77 -12.74 10.91
C VAL A 14 -1.43 -11.32 11.40
N ILE A 15 -1.65 -11.02 12.68
CA ILE A 15 -1.25 -9.74 13.26
C ILE A 15 0.27 -9.56 13.17
N LEU A 16 1.04 -10.59 13.53
CA LEU A 16 2.49 -10.56 13.50
C LEU A 16 3.02 -10.38 12.08
N SER A 17 2.50 -11.15 11.11
CA SER A 17 2.93 -11.04 9.72
C SER A 17 2.63 -9.64 9.18
N GLN A 18 1.46 -9.08 9.48
CA GLN A 18 1.10 -7.74 9.06
C GLN A 18 1.99 -6.64 9.68
N HIS A 19 2.39 -6.81 10.93
CA HIS A 19 3.31 -5.86 11.55
C HIS A 19 4.69 -5.90 10.89
N ILE A 20 5.18 -7.10 10.56
CA ILE A 20 6.47 -7.30 9.88
C ILE A 20 6.43 -6.70 8.47
N TYR A 21 5.42 -7.06 7.66
CA TYR A 21 5.29 -6.55 6.29
C TYR A 21 5.10 -5.04 6.26
N GLY A 22 4.21 -4.49 7.10
CA GLY A 22 3.99 -3.04 7.16
C GLY A 22 5.26 -2.28 7.54
N SER A 23 6.02 -2.79 8.50
CA SER A 23 7.29 -2.17 8.90
C SER A 23 8.34 -2.24 7.78
N MET A 24 8.44 -3.37 7.07
CA MET A 24 9.36 -3.51 5.93
C MET A 24 8.98 -2.57 4.79
N PHE A 25 7.70 -2.48 4.43
CA PHE A 25 7.21 -1.58 3.38
C PHE A 25 7.47 -0.11 3.73
N LEU A 26 7.27 0.29 4.99
CA LEU A 26 7.56 1.65 5.44
C LEU A 26 9.06 1.99 5.32
N VAL A 27 9.95 1.07 5.69
CA VAL A 27 11.41 1.25 5.55
C VAL A 27 11.81 1.35 4.08
N ILE A 28 11.28 0.48 3.22
CA ILE A 28 11.57 0.50 1.78
C ILE A 28 11.06 1.79 1.15
N ASN A 29 9.83 2.20 1.45
CA ASN A 29 9.25 3.43 0.92
C ASN A 29 10.02 4.67 1.37
N ALA A 30 10.45 4.72 2.65
CA ALA A 30 11.30 5.78 3.15
C ALA A 30 12.67 5.81 2.44
N PHE A 31 13.27 4.64 2.20
CA PHE A 31 14.53 4.52 1.46
C PHE A 31 14.39 5.01 0.01
N LEU A 32 13.29 4.65 -0.68
CA LEU A 32 13.01 5.15 -2.03
C LEU A 32 12.83 6.67 -2.05
N CYS A 33 12.12 7.25 -1.08
CA CYS A 33 12.03 8.71 -0.92
C CYS A 33 13.42 9.35 -0.79
N ILE A 34 14.30 8.77 0.02
CA ILE A 34 15.67 9.27 0.20
C ILE A 34 16.46 9.19 -1.11
N LEU A 35 16.35 8.09 -1.86
CA LEU A 35 17.02 7.93 -3.15
C LEU A 35 16.55 8.98 -4.17
N VAL A 36 15.24 9.23 -4.25
CA VAL A 36 14.67 10.23 -5.15
C VAL A 36 15.14 11.65 -4.79
N VAL A 37 15.27 11.97 -3.50
CA VAL A 37 15.77 13.27 -3.04
C VAL A 37 17.28 13.40 -3.21
N SER A 38 18.04 12.32 -3.01
CA SER A 38 19.51 12.30 -3.05
C SER A 38 20.07 12.36 -4.47
N ASP A 39 19.27 12.03 -5.48
CA ASP A 39 19.68 12.11 -6.88
C ASP A 39 19.87 13.58 -7.34
N LYS A 40 21.11 13.91 -7.68
CA LYS A 40 21.55 15.26 -8.08
C LYS A 40 21.44 15.52 -9.58
N ASP A 41 21.06 14.55 -10.41
CA ASP A 41 21.06 14.74 -11.88
C ASP A 41 20.07 15.84 -12.30
N ARG A 42 20.50 16.82 -13.09
CA ARG A 42 19.64 17.94 -13.52
C ARG A 42 18.63 17.55 -14.62
N ARG A 43 18.91 16.51 -15.41
CA ARG A 43 18.07 16.14 -16.58
C ARG A 43 16.69 15.60 -16.19
N GLY A 44 16.53 15.09 -14.96
CA GLY A 44 15.31 14.42 -14.49
C GLY A 44 14.45 15.19 -13.48
N LYS A 45 14.68 16.49 -13.24
CA LYS A 45 14.11 17.20 -12.07
C LYS A 45 12.57 17.18 -12.01
N SER A 46 11.88 17.39 -13.13
CA SER A 46 10.40 17.34 -13.18
C SER A 46 9.87 15.93 -12.96
N TYR A 47 10.55 14.92 -13.51
CA TYR A 47 10.20 13.53 -13.33
C TYR A 47 10.41 13.06 -11.88
N ARG A 48 11.47 13.51 -11.20
CA ARG A 48 11.69 13.19 -9.79
C ARG A 48 10.68 13.82 -8.84
N LYS A 49 10.26 15.06 -9.09
CA LYS A 49 9.17 15.68 -8.31
C LYS A 49 7.90 14.83 -8.40
N TYR A 50 7.59 14.35 -9.60
CA TYR A 50 6.48 13.46 -9.84
C TYR A 50 6.64 12.12 -9.11
N LEU A 51 7.82 11.49 -9.24
CA LEU A 51 8.11 10.21 -8.58
C LEU A 51 8.06 10.32 -7.05
N PHE A 52 8.50 11.45 -6.51
CA PHE A 52 8.42 11.75 -5.09
C PHE A 52 6.97 11.90 -4.61
N CYS A 53 6.15 12.67 -5.33
CA CYS A 53 4.72 12.77 -5.01
C CYS A 53 4.03 11.40 -5.04
N LEU A 54 4.36 10.59 -6.05
CA LEU A 54 3.83 9.24 -6.20
C LEU A 54 4.25 8.32 -5.04
N GLN A 55 5.53 8.38 -4.66
CA GLN A 55 6.06 7.62 -3.53
C GLN A 55 5.40 8.07 -2.21
N LEU A 56 5.12 9.36 -2.06
CA LEU A 56 4.38 9.91 -0.93
C LEU A 56 2.95 9.39 -0.86
N PHE A 57 2.20 9.45 -1.96
CA PHE A 57 0.83 8.95 -2.01
C PHE A 57 0.77 7.43 -1.78
N SER A 58 1.71 6.67 -2.35
CA SER A 58 1.84 5.23 -2.06
C SER A 58 2.08 4.97 -0.58
N SER A 59 2.97 5.75 0.05
CA SER A 59 3.25 5.60 1.48
C SER A 59 2.05 5.95 2.35
N ILE A 60 1.28 6.97 1.97
CA ILE A 60 0.05 7.36 2.67
C ILE A 60 -1.00 6.25 2.55
N ALA A 61 -1.21 5.70 1.36
CA ALA A 61 -2.14 4.60 1.14
C ALA A 61 -1.76 3.34 1.95
N ASP A 62 -0.46 3.01 2.00
CA ASP A 62 0.04 1.90 2.84
C ASP A 62 -0.22 2.14 4.33
N VAL A 63 -0.04 3.37 4.82
CA VAL A 63 -0.34 3.73 6.22
C VAL A 63 -1.83 3.65 6.51
N GLU A 64 -2.68 4.14 5.61
CA GLU A 64 -4.13 4.04 5.76
C GLU A 64 -4.62 2.59 5.80
N LEU A 65 -4.09 1.74 4.91
CA LEU A 65 -4.35 0.29 4.90
C LEU A 65 -3.89 -0.38 6.21
N HIS A 66 -2.74 0.04 6.75
CA HIS A 66 -2.24 -0.51 8.01
C HIS A 66 -3.10 -0.11 9.21
N ILE A 67 -3.54 1.15 9.28
CA ILE A 67 -4.45 1.67 10.32
C ILE A 67 -5.81 0.97 10.26
N TYR A 68 -6.34 0.71 9.06
CA TYR A 68 -7.63 0.04 8.88
C TYR A 68 -7.58 -1.47 9.13
N SER A 69 -6.41 -2.10 9.00
CA SER A 69 -6.30 -3.54 9.16
C SER A 69 -6.82 -4.11 10.48
N PRO A 70 -6.48 -3.58 11.68
CA PRO A 70 -7.02 -4.11 12.93
C PRO A 70 -8.56 -4.08 12.96
N PHE A 71 -9.20 -3.10 12.32
CA PHE A 71 -10.66 -3.05 12.19
C PHE A 71 -11.20 -4.14 11.26
N VAL A 72 -10.52 -4.41 10.15
CA VAL A 72 -10.84 -5.49 9.20
C VAL A 72 -10.60 -6.87 9.84
N GLN A 73 -9.54 -7.02 10.64
CA GLN A 73 -9.22 -8.25 11.37
C GLN A 73 -10.17 -8.50 12.53
N ALA A 74 -10.57 -7.46 13.26
CA ALA A 74 -11.60 -7.58 14.31
C ALA A 74 -12.97 -7.98 13.73
N ASN A 75 -13.21 -7.64 12.46
CA ASN A 75 -14.41 -7.97 11.73
C ASN A 75 -14.09 -8.82 10.50
N CYS A 76 -13.44 -9.99 10.67
CA CYS A 76 -13.06 -10.86 9.53
C CYS A 76 -14.20 -11.14 8.54
N ARG A 77 -15.47 -11.11 8.98
CA ARG A 77 -16.63 -11.22 8.08
C ARG A 77 -16.75 -10.07 7.08
N VAL A 78 -16.30 -8.87 7.41
CA VAL A 78 -16.33 -7.68 6.53
C VAL A 78 -15.30 -7.80 5.40
N ALA A 79 -14.17 -8.47 5.64
CA ALA A 79 -13.15 -8.72 4.62
C ALA A 79 -13.62 -9.67 3.51
N TYR A 80 -14.45 -10.65 3.88
CA TYR A 80 -15.02 -11.67 2.96
C TYR A 80 -16.46 -11.37 2.54
N ALA A 81 -17.07 -10.31 3.06
CA ALA A 81 -18.37 -9.83 2.61
C ALA A 81 -18.18 -8.91 1.40
N ASP A 82 -19.08 -8.99 0.42
CA ASP A 82 -19.26 -8.00 -0.64
C ASP A 82 -19.67 -6.66 0.00
N SER A 83 -18.68 -5.95 0.52
CA SER A 83 -18.84 -4.71 1.24
C SER A 83 -18.22 -3.58 0.43
N ILE A 84 -18.87 -2.41 0.46
CA ILE A 84 -18.40 -1.17 -0.17
C ILE A 84 -16.95 -0.82 0.26
N LEU A 85 -16.52 -1.33 1.43
CA LEU A 85 -15.16 -1.16 1.94
C LEU A 85 -14.11 -1.90 1.09
N MET A 86 -14.39 -3.11 0.61
CA MET A 86 -13.50 -3.85 -0.29
C MET A 86 -13.42 -3.17 -1.66
N LEU A 87 -14.54 -2.65 -2.15
CA LEU A 87 -14.58 -1.85 -3.38
C LEU A 87 -13.74 -0.57 -3.23
N TYR A 88 -13.80 0.09 -2.07
CA TYR A 88 -12.99 1.28 -1.78
C TYR A 88 -11.48 0.96 -1.84
N PHE A 89 -11.04 -0.13 -1.22
CA PHE A 89 -9.64 -0.55 -1.28
C PHE A 89 -9.19 -0.95 -2.69
N ALA A 90 -10.03 -1.66 -3.44
CA ALA A 90 -9.75 -2.01 -4.83
C ALA A 90 -9.66 -0.75 -5.72
N CYS A 91 -10.55 0.23 -5.54
CA CYS A 91 -10.50 1.49 -6.27
C CYS A 91 -9.23 2.29 -5.97
N ILE A 92 -8.77 2.36 -4.72
CA ILE A 92 -7.51 3.05 -4.40
C ILE A 92 -6.33 2.36 -5.09
N ALA A 93 -6.28 1.02 -5.05
CA ALA A 93 -5.21 0.26 -5.69
C ALA A 93 -5.24 0.40 -7.22
N GLU A 94 -6.42 0.39 -7.85
CA GLU A 94 -6.59 0.58 -9.29
C GLU A 94 -6.29 2.01 -9.76
N ILE A 95 -6.66 3.03 -8.99
CA ILE A 95 -6.29 4.43 -9.27
C ILE A 95 -4.76 4.58 -9.19
N GLY A 96 -4.13 3.95 -8.21
CA GLY A 96 -2.68 3.85 -8.14
C GLY A 96 -2.09 3.17 -9.38
N ALA A 97 -2.54 1.95 -9.69
CA ALA A 97 -2.01 1.14 -10.79
C ALA A 97 -2.20 1.78 -12.17
N SER A 98 -3.38 2.36 -12.44
CA SER A 98 -3.67 3.07 -13.69
C SER A 98 -2.78 4.30 -13.87
N TYR A 99 -2.49 5.02 -12.80
CA TYR A 99 -1.54 6.12 -12.81
C TYR A 99 -0.11 5.64 -13.13
N PHE A 100 0.38 4.57 -12.50
CA PHE A 100 1.70 3.99 -12.80
C PHE A 100 1.80 3.50 -14.26
N LEU A 101 0.74 2.89 -14.79
CA LEU A 101 0.65 2.48 -16.19
C LEU A 101 0.72 3.66 -17.16
N CYS A 102 0.02 4.76 -16.88
CA CYS A 102 0.11 5.98 -17.69
C CYS A 102 1.53 6.56 -17.71
N VAL A 103 2.26 6.47 -16.60
CA VAL A 103 3.65 6.95 -16.50
C VAL A 103 4.61 6.08 -17.27
N TYR A 104 4.48 4.77 -17.10
CA TYR A 104 5.26 3.77 -17.83
C TYR A 104 5.10 3.95 -19.33
N TYR A 105 3.86 4.10 -19.80
CA TYR A 105 3.57 4.36 -21.22
C TYR A 105 4.18 5.68 -21.69
N ARG A 106 4.05 6.77 -20.93
CA ARG A 106 4.62 8.07 -21.34
C ARG A 106 6.16 8.04 -21.44
N ARG A 107 6.83 7.22 -20.62
CA ARG A 107 8.29 7.09 -20.63
C ARG A 107 8.83 6.21 -21.78
N ASN A 108 8.04 5.26 -22.27
CA ASN A 108 8.43 4.34 -23.36
C ASN A 108 7.99 4.82 -24.76
N VAL A 109 7.31 5.97 -24.85
CA VAL A 109 6.88 6.58 -26.12
C VAL A 109 7.91 7.62 -26.63
N ILE A 110 9.14 7.62 -26.09
CA ILE A 110 10.28 8.38 -26.63
C ILE A 110 11.37 7.39 -27.04
#